data_AF-A0AA88ZHK7-F1
#
_entry.id   AF-A0AA88ZHK7-F1
#
_cell.length_a   1.000
_cell.length_b   1.000
_cell.length_c   1.000
_cell.angle_alpha   90.00
_cell.angle_beta   90.00
_cell.angle_gamma   90.00
#
_symmetry.space_group_name_H-M   'P 1'
#
loop_
_entity.id
_entity.type
_entity.pdbx_description
1 polymer ?
#
loop_
_entity_poly.entity_id
_entity_poly.type
_entity_poly.pdbx_seq_one_letter_code
_entity_poly.pdbx_strand_id
1 'polypeptide(L)'
;MKKLYNIYFIVLALFFAACTENPLEDVEGTDWQKERNVVSILVEGQIGTAIIERNFDDAKIKIYAKTENIADLTKVEIKNIEFSYGASSANEKGTTLDLSSGITKISVASGAGESLDWEISLLPFKSDLEGTWYIGDVRMYCDMFTWESWGWEKNESMFGYLAELNPELDNKITFSVEGADAKGNPFGKYEHHAGDDGAFGSYTDASKGWDFNSRFRKIPSGNGTWLRDFERNKVIITDANKVEHELDLELLTETNEVNLKTAIPYLADNFSWTDTDWSYEELAHMSKVTWYTLTKERVIQTGNSITGLTVADQVGDTQIDNDTKEITVKIADNGANISTIELTSLNVSYAATTDTSVGSTLDFSTANTTTINVTSETGESATWTINLQIDIDLSDVSIAGTWTVGGISVYCDMFTWETWGWDKTELLNNYLPSASKELDNTISFIVDGKNGDNPYGTYENNSGADGEHGNFISDDTSWPETEFNSRFRKVPTGTGTWELVGDTVTITDSTGAEFVLTLEVNSETEIVLAAEVEYLSELYNWTDTNYSYEETAHMSNKMWYNLSK
;
A
#
# COMPACT_ATOMS: atom_id res chain seq x y z
N MET A 1 71.61 85.12 -17.17
CA MET A 1 70.24 84.94 -17.71
C MET A 1 70.18 84.08 -18.98
N LYS A 2 71.04 84.27 -20.01
CA LYS A 2 71.00 83.45 -21.25
C LYS A 2 71.19 81.93 -21.07
N LYS A 3 71.97 81.47 -20.07
CA LYS A 3 72.17 80.03 -19.79
C LYS A 3 70.98 79.36 -19.09
N LEU A 4 70.14 80.12 -18.39
CA LEU A 4 68.95 79.60 -17.69
C LEU A 4 67.79 79.34 -18.66
N TYR A 5 67.64 80.21 -19.67
CA TYR A 5 66.66 80.03 -20.75
C TYR A 5 66.92 78.78 -21.59
N ASN A 6 68.18 78.45 -21.86
CA ASN A 6 68.52 77.24 -22.61
C ASN A 6 68.22 75.95 -21.82
N ILE A 7 68.36 75.96 -20.49
CA ILE A 7 68.00 74.83 -19.63
C ILE A 7 66.47 74.66 -19.58
N TYR A 8 65.73 75.77 -19.45
CA TYR A 8 64.27 75.73 -19.52
C TYR A 8 63.75 75.21 -20.86
N PHE A 9 64.38 75.59 -21.98
CA PHE A 9 63.99 75.11 -23.30
C PHE A 9 64.29 73.61 -23.50
N ILE A 10 65.39 73.09 -22.94
CA ILE A 10 65.72 71.66 -23.00
C ILE A 10 64.80 70.83 -22.12
N VAL A 11 64.46 71.30 -20.92
CA VAL A 11 63.50 70.63 -20.02
C VAL A 11 62.09 70.64 -20.64
N LEU A 12 61.67 71.76 -21.24
CA LEU A 12 60.39 71.87 -21.93
C LEU A 12 60.33 70.95 -23.17
N ALA A 13 61.42 70.86 -23.95
CA ALA A 13 61.52 69.94 -25.09
C ALA A 13 61.51 68.46 -24.68
N LEU A 14 62.08 68.11 -23.51
CA LEU A 14 61.99 66.77 -22.92
C LEU A 14 60.57 66.42 -22.46
N PHE A 15 59.78 67.40 -22.00
CA PHE A 15 58.35 67.20 -21.68
C PHE A 15 57.48 67.04 -22.93
N PHE A 16 57.82 67.65 -24.07
CA PHE A 16 57.12 67.44 -25.34
C PHE A 16 57.46 66.11 -26.04
N ALA A 17 58.57 65.46 -25.66
CA ALA A 17 58.95 64.14 -26.15
C ALA A 17 58.43 62.97 -25.29
N ALA A 18 57.87 63.25 -24.10
CA ALA A 18 57.41 62.23 -23.15
C ALA A 18 55.92 61.88 -23.27
N CYS A 19 55.18 62.47 -24.22
CA CYS A 19 53.78 62.15 -24.51
C CYS A 19 53.61 61.83 -26.01
N THR A 20 54.29 60.81 -26.50
CA THR A 20 54.08 60.30 -27.87
C THR A 20 53.27 59.01 -27.91
N GLU A 21 53.05 58.34 -26.78
CA GLU A 21 52.10 57.23 -26.72
C GLU A 21 50.70 57.81 -26.54
N ASN A 22 49.82 57.53 -27.50
CA ASN A 22 48.42 57.89 -27.39
C ASN A 22 47.80 56.98 -26.32
N PRO A 23 47.34 57.50 -25.17
CA PRO A 23 46.75 56.66 -24.12
C PRO A 23 45.42 56.01 -24.54
N LEU A 24 44.91 56.36 -25.72
CA LEU A 24 43.75 55.75 -26.36
C LEU A 24 44.12 54.83 -27.52
N GLU A 25 45.41 54.61 -27.83
CA GLU A 25 45.85 53.69 -28.89
C GLU A 25 45.28 52.29 -28.69
N ASP A 26 45.24 51.81 -27.44
CA ASP A 26 44.62 50.54 -27.06
C ASP A 26 43.10 50.49 -27.28
N VAL A 27 42.43 51.63 -27.51
CA VAL A 27 40.97 51.77 -27.66
C VAL A 27 40.59 52.23 -29.09
N GLU A 28 41.55 52.75 -29.85
CA GLU A 28 41.40 53.15 -31.24
C GLU A 28 41.65 51.94 -32.16
N GLY A 29 40.62 51.44 -32.84
CA GLY A 29 40.73 50.28 -33.74
C GLY A 29 40.15 49.00 -33.15
N THR A 30 40.80 47.84 -33.40
CA THR A 30 40.34 46.52 -32.92
C THR A 30 41.22 45.93 -31.81
N ASP A 31 42.27 46.63 -31.38
CA ASP A 31 43.24 46.14 -30.38
C ASP A 31 42.64 45.93 -28.97
N TRP A 32 41.53 46.62 -28.66
CA TRP A 32 40.74 46.37 -27.45
C TRP A 32 39.93 45.07 -27.50
N GLN A 33 39.68 44.51 -28.69
CA GLN A 33 38.90 43.28 -28.88
C GLN A 33 39.77 42.05 -28.64
N LYS A 34 40.16 41.84 -27.38
CA LYS A 34 41.04 40.73 -26.95
C LYS A 34 40.30 39.43 -26.65
N GLU A 35 38.97 39.48 -26.59
CA GLU A 35 38.13 38.32 -26.30
C GLU A 35 38.24 37.23 -27.36
N ARG A 36 38.24 35.97 -26.91
CA ARG A 36 38.38 34.74 -27.73
C ARG A 36 37.48 33.63 -27.21
N ASN A 37 36.34 34.02 -26.64
CA ASN A 37 35.42 33.10 -25.99
C ASN A 37 34.47 32.45 -27.00
N VAL A 38 34.20 31.16 -26.79
CA VAL A 38 33.01 30.51 -27.32
C VAL A 38 31.89 30.75 -26.31
N VAL A 39 30.77 31.28 -26.76
CA VAL A 39 29.59 31.60 -25.93
C VAL A 39 28.63 30.41 -25.90
N SER A 40 28.41 29.79 -27.06
CA SER A 40 27.57 28.61 -27.20
C SER A 40 28.04 27.77 -28.39
N ILE A 41 27.79 26.46 -28.35
CA ILE A 41 28.02 25.55 -29.47
C ILE A 41 26.97 24.42 -29.45
N LEU A 42 26.50 24.06 -30.64
CA LEU A 42 25.59 22.95 -30.90
C LEU A 42 26.12 22.16 -32.10
N VAL A 43 26.36 20.87 -31.90
CA VAL A 43 26.77 19.95 -32.97
C VAL A 43 25.71 18.88 -33.24
N GLU A 44 25.81 18.18 -34.37
CA GLU A 44 24.98 17.01 -34.68
C GLU A 44 25.05 15.95 -33.56
N GLY A 45 23.89 15.39 -33.19
CA GLY A 45 23.79 14.34 -32.16
C GLY A 45 24.00 14.81 -30.72
N GLN A 46 24.28 16.10 -30.49
CA GLN A 46 24.43 16.67 -29.16
C GLN A 46 23.13 16.57 -28.36
N ILE A 47 23.28 16.17 -27.10
CA ILE A 47 22.22 16.15 -26.08
C ILE A 47 22.67 17.04 -24.93
N GLY A 48 21.79 17.96 -24.54
CA GLY A 48 22.01 18.99 -23.53
C GLY A 48 22.81 20.19 -24.03
N THR A 49 23.07 21.12 -23.11
CA THR A 49 23.94 22.27 -23.34
C THR A 49 25.40 21.86 -23.20
N ALA A 50 26.26 22.35 -24.11
CA ALA A 50 27.69 22.13 -24.00
C ALA A 50 28.25 22.81 -22.74
N ILE A 51 29.15 22.13 -22.03
CA ILE A 51 29.86 22.70 -20.88
C ILE A 51 31.09 23.43 -21.42
N ILE A 52 31.09 24.76 -21.32
CA ILE A 52 32.16 25.62 -21.80
C ILE A 52 32.94 26.15 -20.60
N GLU A 53 34.20 25.75 -20.46
CA GLU A 53 35.08 26.08 -19.34
C GLU A 53 36.33 26.76 -19.87
N ARG A 54 36.66 27.94 -19.31
CA ARG A 54 37.90 28.63 -19.64
C ARG A 54 38.61 29.12 -18.39
N ASN A 55 39.90 28.80 -18.29
CA ASN A 55 40.81 29.33 -17.29
C ASN A 55 42.06 29.87 -18.01
N PHE A 56 42.08 31.18 -18.29
CA PHE A 56 43.09 31.84 -19.13
C PHE A 56 43.21 31.20 -20.52
N ASP A 57 44.29 30.44 -20.75
CA ASP A 57 44.59 29.76 -22.01
C ASP A 57 44.17 28.27 -22.00
N ASP A 58 43.71 27.74 -20.86
CA ASP A 58 43.07 26.42 -20.80
C ASP A 58 41.59 26.57 -21.12
N ALA A 59 41.21 26.26 -22.36
CA ALA A 59 39.87 26.45 -22.89
C ALA A 59 39.29 25.12 -23.39
N LYS A 60 38.18 24.68 -22.78
CA LYS A 60 37.59 23.35 -22.96
C LYS A 60 36.09 23.44 -23.19
N ILE A 61 35.60 22.56 -24.06
CA ILE A 61 34.18 22.37 -24.35
C ILE A 61 33.90 20.88 -24.19
N LYS A 62 32.92 20.51 -23.35
CA LYS A 62 32.41 19.14 -23.27
C LYS A 62 31.02 19.07 -23.87
N ILE A 63 30.86 18.19 -24.84
CA ILE A 63 29.62 17.93 -25.56
C ILE A 63 29.19 16.51 -25.22
N TYR A 64 27.99 16.35 -24.66
CA TYR A 64 27.38 15.03 -24.52
C TYR A 64 26.57 14.71 -25.77
N ALA A 65 26.71 13.51 -26.31
CA ALA A 65 26.01 13.12 -27.52
C ALA A 65 25.68 11.63 -27.53
N LYS A 66 24.60 11.27 -28.24
CA LYS A 66 24.39 9.88 -28.65
C LYS A 66 25.20 9.66 -29.93
N THR A 67 26.36 9.02 -29.81
CA THR A 67 27.26 8.83 -30.95
C THR A 67 26.63 8.01 -32.08
N GLU A 68 25.69 7.13 -31.75
CA GLU A 68 24.86 6.38 -32.71
C GLU A 68 23.92 7.25 -33.56
N ASN A 69 23.61 8.47 -33.12
CA ASN A 69 22.81 9.43 -33.87
C ASN A 69 23.67 10.35 -34.77
N ILE A 70 24.99 10.15 -34.80
CA ILE A 70 25.93 10.89 -35.64
C ILE A 70 26.33 10.02 -36.82
N ALA A 71 26.03 10.47 -38.04
CA ALA A 71 26.26 9.65 -39.24
C ALA A 71 27.75 9.36 -39.52
N ASP A 72 28.64 10.33 -39.26
CA ASP A 72 30.09 10.22 -39.48
C ASP A 72 30.85 11.05 -38.43
N LEU A 73 31.50 10.38 -37.47
CA LEU A 73 32.27 11.03 -36.41
C LEU A 73 33.49 11.81 -36.93
N THR A 74 33.93 11.60 -38.18
CA THR A 74 35.00 12.41 -38.79
C THR A 74 34.50 13.73 -39.36
N LYS A 75 33.17 13.93 -39.43
CA LYS A 75 32.51 15.08 -40.07
C LYS A 75 31.28 15.56 -39.30
N VAL A 76 31.38 15.67 -37.98
CA VAL A 76 30.27 16.12 -37.13
C VAL A 76 29.91 17.56 -37.45
N GLU A 77 28.69 17.83 -37.93
CA GLU A 77 28.27 19.16 -38.36
C GLU A 77 28.03 20.12 -37.18
N ILE A 78 28.56 21.34 -37.26
CA ILE A 78 28.26 22.44 -36.33
C ILE A 78 26.92 23.06 -36.72
N LYS A 79 25.87 22.80 -35.94
CA LYS A 79 24.52 23.34 -36.15
C LYS A 79 24.38 24.79 -35.69
N ASN A 80 25.10 25.16 -34.63
CA ASN A 80 25.21 26.54 -34.17
C ASN A 80 26.53 26.74 -33.42
N ILE A 81 27.11 27.93 -33.49
CA ILE A 81 28.23 28.34 -32.65
C ILE A 81 28.23 29.87 -32.55
N GLU A 82 28.42 30.39 -31.34
CA GLU A 82 28.49 31.81 -31.08
C GLU A 82 29.80 32.15 -30.37
N PHE A 83 30.42 33.24 -30.79
CA PHE A 83 31.68 33.72 -30.21
C PHE A 83 31.47 35.05 -29.49
N SER A 84 32.39 35.40 -28.60
CA SER A 84 32.43 36.72 -27.97
C SER A 84 32.54 37.84 -29.01
N TYR A 85 32.05 39.03 -28.66
CA TYR A 85 32.09 40.18 -29.55
C TYR A 85 33.50 40.46 -30.11
N GLY A 86 33.62 40.52 -31.43
CA GLY A 86 34.89 40.74 -32.15
C GLY A 86 35.73 39.49 -32.37
N ALA A 87 35.35 38.33 -31.82
CA ALA A 87 36.04 37.07 -32.07
C ALA A 87 35.50 36.35 -33.32
N SER A 88 36.36 35.56 -33.96
CA SER A 88 36.04 34.78 -35.17
C SER A 88 36.78 33.45 -35.18
N SER A 89 36.29 32.48 -35.97
CA SER A 89 36.93 31.18 -36.16
C SER A 89 36.64 30.67 -37.56
N ALA A 90 37.48 29.77 -38.07
CA ALA A 90 37.16 29.03 -39.30
C ALA A 90 36.05 27.99 -39.08
N ASN A 91 35.78 27.62 -37.82
CA ASN A 91 34.75 26.68 -37.44
C ASN A 91 33.43 27.41 -37.19
N GLU A 92 32.71 27.71 -38.26
CA GLU A 92 31.41 28.40 -38.21
C GLU A 92 30.24 27.41 -38.37
N LYS A 93 29.01 27.91 -38.21
CA LYS A 93 27.78 27.14 -38.48
C LYS A 93 27.81 26.56 -39.90
N GLY A 94 27.54 25.26 -40.00
CA GLY A 94 27.57 24.48 -41.25
C GLY A 94 28.93 23.87 -41.60
N THR A 95 30.00 24.18 -40.83
CA THR A 95 31.29 23.46 -40.94
C THR A 95 31.26 22.15 -40.14
N THR A 96 32.31 21.34 -40.27
CA THR A 96 32.39 20.01 -39.64
C THR A 96 33.61 19.87 -38.72
N LEU A 97 33.48 19.03 -37.69
CA LEU A 97 34.52 18.67 -36.75
C LEU A 97 34.86 17.17 -36.88
N ASP A 98 36.15 16.83 -36.80
CA ASP A 98 36.60 15.44 -36.64
C ASP A 98 36.68 15.10 -35.16
N LEU A 99 35.71 14.32 -34.68
CA LEU A 99 35.57 13.85 -33.30
C LEU A 99 35.72 12.31 -33.22
N SER A 100 36.33 11.68 -34.22
CA SER A 100 36.52 10.22 -34.27
C SER A 100 37.37 9.67 -33.13
N SER A 101 38.27 10.48 -32.58
CA SER A 101 39.08 10.18 -31.39
C SER A 101 38.37 10.56 -30.07
N GLY A 102 37.19 11.17 -30.14
CA GLY A 102 36.46 11.78 -29.02
C GLY A 102 36.93 13.18 -28.66
N ILE A 103 38.03 13.70 -29.22
CA ILE A 103 38.55 15.04 -28.91
C ILE A 103 39.03 15.74 -30.19
N THR A 104 38.78 17.05 -30.30
CA THR A 104 39.30 17.89 -31.38
C THR A 104 39.65 19.28 -30.89
N LYS A 105 40.17 20.15 -31.77
CA LYS A 105 40.48 21.54 -31.46
C LYS A 105 39.90 22.49 -32.48
N ILE A 106 39.41 23.63 -32.03
CA ILE A 106 39.08 24.79 -32.86
C ILE A 106 39.92 25.98 -32.41
N SER A 107 40.31 26.85 -33.34
CA SER A 107 41.07 28.06 -33.01
C SER A 107 40.19 29.29 -33.13
N VAL A 108 40.11 30.09 -32.07
CA VAL A 108 39.31 31.32 -32.01
C VAL A 108 40.24 32.53 -31.98
N ALA A 109 40.16 33.35 -33.02
CA ALA A 109 40.93 34.57 -33.17
C ALA A 109 40.16 35.78 -32.62
N SER A 110 40.84 36.63 -31.86
CA SER A 110 40.31 37.90 -31.38
C SER A 110 40.33 38.97 -32.49
N GLY A 111 39.60 40.06 -32.31
CA GLY A 111 39.66 41.21 -33.22
C GLY A 111 41.04 41.89 -33.23
N ALA A 112 41.84 41.68 -32.18
CA ALA A 112 43.24 42.09 -32.07
C ALA A 112 44.24 41.11 -32.74
N GLY A 113 43.77 40.00 -33.33
CA GLY A 113 44.61 39.06 -34.09
C GLY A 113 45.31 37.96 -33.27
N GLU A 114 45.08 37.88 -31.95
CA GLU A 114 45.56 36.77 -31.12
C GLU A 114 44.61 35.56 -31.25
N SER A 115 45.14 34.34 -31.17
CA SER A 115 44.32 33.11 -31.26
C SER A 115 44.39 32.28 -29.98
N LEU A 116 43.30 31.58 -29.67
CA LEU A 116 43.20 30.62 -28.57
C LEU A 116 42.60 29.32 -29.08
N ASP A 117 43.27 28.21 -28.79
CA ASP A 117 42.78 26.88 -29.12
C ASP A 117 41.81 26.39 -28.04
N TRP A 118 40.61 26.01 -28.46
CA TRP A 118 39.60 25.38 -27.65
C TRP A 118 39.60 23.88 -27.90
N GLU A 119 39.79 23.09 -26.85
CA GLU A 119 39.66 21.63 -26.91
C GLU A 119 38.19 21.23 -26.76
N ILE A 120 37.65 20.51 -27.74
CA ILE A 120 36.29 20.01 -27.74
C ILE A 120 36.33 18.51 -27.48
N SER A 121 35.66 18.06 -26.42
CA SER A 121 35.50 16.64 -26.07
C SER A 121 34.07 16.19 -26.33
N LEU A 122 33.91 15.09 -27.07
CA LEU A 122 32.64 14.40 -27.28
C LEU A 122 32.54 13.24 -26.28
N LEU A 123 31.58 13.33 -25.37
CA LEU A 123 31.31 12.34 -24.33
C LEU A 123 29.99 11.60 -24.64
N PRO A 124 29.91 10.29 -24.36
CA PRO A 124 28.65 9.58 -24.53
C PRO A 124 27.59 10.13 -23.57
N PHE A 125 26.42 10.46 -24.09
CA PHE A 125 25.25 10.77 -23.28
C PHE A 125 24.66 9.47 -22.71
N LYS A 126 24.39 9.47 -21.40
CA LYS A 126 23.61 8.42 -20.73
C LYS A 126 22.33 9.07 -20.22
N SER A 127 21.19 8.64 -20.76
CA SER A 127 19.89 9.15 -20.32
C SER A 127 19.53 8.58 -18.96
N ASP A 128 18.88 9.40 -18.13
CA ASP A 128 18.35 8.97 -16.83
C ASP A 128 17.09 8.10 -16.99
N LEU A 129 16.44 8.15 -18.15
CA LEU A 129 15.15 7.48 -18.42
C LEU A 129 15.24 6.39 -19.48
N GLU A 130 16.25 6.41 -20.35
CA GLU A 130 16.32 5.44 -21.45
C GLU A 130 16.33 3.99 -20.96
N GLY A 131 15.61 3.15 -21.71
CA GLY A 131 15.42 1.73 -21.43
C GLY A 131 14.02 1.42 -20.91
N THR A 132 13.86 0.17 -20.48
CA THR A 132 12.62 -0.36 -19.92
C THR A 132 12.65 -0.27 -18.40
N TRP A 133 11.49 0.04 -17.83
CA TRP A 133 11.21 0.17 -16.42
C TRP A 133 9.97 -0.64 -16.07
N TYR A 134 9.94 -1.19 -14.87
CA TYR A 134 8.76 -1.78 -14.28
C TYR A 134 8.11 -0.78 -13.33
N ILE A 135 6.80 -0.89 -13.15
CA ILE A 135 6.09 -0.13 -12.13
C ILE A 135 6.29 -0.84 -10.80
N GLY A 136 7.08 -0.23 -9.92
CA GLY A 136 7.31 -0.77 -8.58
C GLY A 136 6.23 -0.36 -7.58
N ASP A 137 5.75 0.88 -7.67
CA ASP A 137 4.67 1.38 -6.83
C ASP A 137 3.92 2.54 -7.53
N VAL A 138 2.69 2.78 -7.11
CA VAL A 138 1.89 3.96 -7.46
C VAL A 138 1.43 4.57 -6.15
N ARG A 139 1.90 5.77 -5.86
CA ARG A 139 1.74 6.38 -4.54
C ARG A 139 0.99 7.68 -4.60
N MET A 140 0.46 8.08 -3.45
CA MET A 140 -0.11 9.40 -3.24
C MET A 140 0.33 10.00 -1.91
N TYR A 141 0.34 11.33 -1.89
CA TYR A 141 0.49 12.12 -0.69
C TYR A 141 -0.83 12.84 -0.40
N CYS A 142 -1.37 12.59 0.78
CA CYS A 142 -2.59 13.20 1.31
C CYS A 142 -2.23 14.21 2.40
N ASP A 143 -2.79 15.40 2.28
CA ASP A 143 -2.66 16.47 3.28
C ASP A 143 -3.99 16.62 4.00
N MET A 144 -4.08 16.01 5.18
CA MET A 144 -5.27 15.99 6.01
C MET A 144 -5.23 17.18 6.97
N PHE A 145 -5.52 18.36 6.42
CA PHE A 145 -5.69 19.60 7.19
C PHE A 145 -4.43 20.02 7.97
N THR A 146 -3.23 19.90 7.40
CA THR A 146 -1.96 20.23 8.09
C THR A 146 -1.83 21.70 8.57
N TRP A 147 -2.75 22.59 8.16
CA TRP A 147 -2.87 23.94 8.70
C TRP A 147 -3.55 24.00 10.08
N GLU A 148 -4.18 22.91 10.51
CA GLU A 148 -4.77 22.73 11.83
C GLU A 148 -3.83 21.96 12.75
N SER A 149 -3.90 22.22 14.05
CA SER A 149 -3.00 21.57 15.03
C SER A 149 -3.24 20.07 15.21
N TRP A 150 -4.40 19.57 14.77
CA TRP A 150 -4.79 18.16 14.82
C TRP A 150 -4.65 17.47 13.45
N GLY A 151 -4.33 18.22 12.40
CA GLY A 151 -4.16 17.67 11.06
C GLY A 151 -2.94 16.76 10.95
N TRP A 152 -2.94 15.93 9.92
CA TRP A 152 -1.87 14.98 9.65
C TRP A 152 -1.57 14.89 8.15
N GLU A 153 -0.50 14.22 7.80
CA GLU A 153 -0.17 13.87 6.42
C GLU A 153 -0.07 12.35 6.28
N LYS A 154 -0.28 11.86 5.06
CA LYS A 154 -0.22 10.43 4.77
C LYS A 154 0.47 10.22 3.42
N ASN A 155 1.40 9.27 3.37
CA ASN A 155 2.07 8.85 2.14
C ASN A 155 1.89 7.36 1.98
N GLU A 156 1.05 6.96 1.03
CA GLU A 156 0.63 5.58 0.89
C GLU A 156 0.72 5.10 -0.54
N SER A 157 0.85 3.78 -0.65
CA SER A 157 0.62 3.07 -1.90
C SER A 157 -0.88 3.05 -2.22
N MET A 158 -1.23 3.35 -3.46
CA MET A 158 -2.61 3.33 -3.94
C MET A 158 -3.14 1.90 -4.10
N PHE A 159 -2.27 0.89 -4.20
CA PHE A 159 -2.67 -0.52 -4.24
C PHE A 159 -3.37 -0.98 -2.96
N GLY A 160 -3.11 -0.31 -1.82
CA GLY A 160 -3.83 -0.55 -0.57
C GLY A 160 -5.27 0.00 -0.56
N TYR A 161 -5.64 0.83 -1.54
CA TYR A 161 -6.98 1.42 -1.64
C TYR A 161 -7.80 0.84 -2.79
N LEU A 162 -7.15 0.55 -3.92
CA LEU A 162 -7.81 0.21 -5.17
C LEU A 162 -7.23 -1.11 -5.70
N ALA A 163 -7.91 -2.21 -5.44
CA ALA A 163 -7.47 -3.54 -5.85
C ALA A 163 -7.41 -3.68 -7.38
N GLU A 164 -8.29 -2.98 -8.09
CA GLU A 164 -8.35 -2.92 -9.55
C GLU A 164 -7.12 -2.23 -10.17
N LEU A 165 -6.29 -1.55 -9.37
CA LEU A 165 -5.03 -0.97 -9.82
C LEU A 165 -3.93 -2.02 -9.96
N ASN A 166 -4.02 -3.15 -9.25
CA ASN A 166 -2.97 -4.18 -9.16
C ASN A 166 -2.36 -4.66 -10.50
N PRO A 167 -3.13 -4.77 -11.61
CA PRO A 167 -2.57 -5.03 -12.94
C PRO A 167 -1.51 -4.02 -13.41
N GLU A 168 -1.27 -2.90 -12.72
CA GLU A 168 -0.12 -2.03 -13.02
C GLU A 168 1.22 -2.64 -12.58
N LEU A 169 1.27 -3.53 -11.59
CA LEU A 169 2.51 -3.97 -10.93
C LEU A 169 3.44 -4.82 -11.82
N ASP A 170 2.95 -5.36 -12.92
CA ASP A 170 3.75 -6.09 -13.92
C ASP A 170 3.91 -5.33 -15.24
N ASN A 171 3.34 -4.12 -15.35
CA ASN A 171 3.47 -3.28 -16.53
C ASN A 171 4.90 -2.79 -16.74
N LYS A 172 5.19 -2.52 -18.02
CA LYS A 172 6.49 -2.05 -18.49
C LYS A 172 6.36 -0.71 -19.18
N ILE A 173 7.20 0.24 -18.81
CA ILE A 173 7.35 1.53 -19.46
C ILE A 173 8.72 1.59 -20.13
N THR A 174 8.77 1.86 -21.43
CA THR A 174 10.00 1.97 -22.20
C THR A 174 10.15 3.38 -22.77
N PHE A 175 11.31 3.98 -22.51
CA PHE A 175 11.72 5.23 -23.11
C PHE A 175 12.87 4.98 -24.07
N SER A 176 12.71 5.34 -25.34
CA SER A 176 13.77 5.31 -26.35
C SER A 176 14.18 6.72 -26.71
N VAL A 177 15.48 7.02 -26.77
CA VAL A 177 15.99 8.32 -27.20
C VAL A 177 16.19 8.33 -28.71
N GLU A 178 15.48 9.20 -29.41
CA GLU A 178 15.61 9.42 -30.86
C GLU A 178 16.54 10.59 -31.19
N GLY A 179 16.58 11.62 -30.34
CA GLY A 179 17.37 12.81 -30.58
C GLY A 179 17.25 13.85 -29.47
N ALA A 180 17.60 15.09 -29.79
CA ALA A 180 17.42 16.24 -28.91
C ALA A 180 16.84 17.44 -29.66
N ASP A 181 16.07 18.26 -28.96
CA ASP A 181 15.46 19.47 -29.52
C ASP A 181 16.49 20.62 -29.68
N ALA A 182 16.03 21.79 -30.12
CA ALA A 182 16.90 22.96 -30.29
C ALA A 182 17.55 23.49 -28.99
N LYS A 183 17.02 23.10 -27.83
CA LYS A 183 17.58 23.42 -26.50
C LYS A 183 18.51 22.30 -25.99
N GLY A 184 18.64 21.19 -26.72
CA GLY A 184 19.38 20.00 -26.28
C GLY A 184 18.57 19.06 -25.37
N ASN A 185 17.26 19.26 -25.21
CA ASN A 185 16.44 18.35 -24.42
C ASN A 185 16.23 17.03 -25.18
N PRO A 186 16.57 15.86 -24.61
CA PRO A 186 16.37 14.59 -25.30
C PRO A 186 14.90 14.28 -25.44
N PHE A 187 14.53 13.71 -26.59
CA PHE A 187 13.20 13.24 -26.90
C PHE A 187 13.23 11.87 -27.57
N GLY A 188 12.09 11.20 -27.61
CA GLY A 188 11.90 10.04 -28.46
C GLY A 188 10.59 9.32 -28.19
N LYS A 189 10.61 7.99 -28.29
CA LYS A 189 9.41 7.14 -28.17
C LYS A 189 9.13 6.75 -26.74
N TYR A 190 7.84 6.75 -26.42
CA TYR A 190 7.28 6.28 -25.16
C TYR A 190 6.38 5.07 -25.45
N GLU A 191 6.55 4.00 -24.68
CA GLU A 191 5.74 2.79 -24.80
C GLU A 191 5.38 2.29 -23.40
N HIS A 192 4.09 2.15 -23.11
CA HIS A 192 3.57 1.57 -21.87
C HIS A 192 2.75 0.34 -22.22
N HIS A 193 3.28 -0.82 -21.85
CA HIS A 193 2.73 -2.12 -22.17
C HIS A 193 2.22 -2.82 -20.92
N ALA A 194 1.07 -3.46 -21.09
CA ALA A 194 0.56 -4.44 -20.15
C ALA A 194 1.61 -5.53 -19.89
N GLY A 195 1.63 -6.03 -18.66
CA GLY A 195 2.50 -7.12 -18.26
C GLY A 195 2.03 -8.49 -18.75
N ASP A 196 2.33 -9.52 -17.96
CA ASP A 196 2.03 -10.91 -18.29
C ASP A 196 0.52 -11.20 -18.18
N ASP A 197 -0.21 -10.42 -17.37
CA ASP A 197 -1.67 -10.51 -17.25
C ASP A 197 -2.42 -9.91 -18.47
N GLY A 198 -1.72 -9.15 -19.32
CA GLY A 198 -2.27 -8.50 -20.51
C GLY A 198 -3.26 -7.36 -20.22
N ALA A 199 -3.34 -6.87 -18.98
CA ALA A 199 -4.23 -5.80 -18.54
C ALA A 199 -3.47 -4.54 -18.11
N PHE A 200 -4.21 -3.44 -17.98
CA PHE A 200 -3.74 -2.25 -17.28
C PHE A 200 -4.64 -2.07 -16.06
N GLY A 201 -4.08 -1.60 -14.94
CA GLY A 201 -4.90 -1.35 -13.76
C GLY A 201 -5.88 -0.20 -13.99
N SER A 202 -6.86 -0.07 -13.11
CA SER A 202 -7.77 1.06 -13.10
C SER A 202 -7.85 1.69 -11.72
N TYR A 203 -8.05 3.01 -11.70
CA TYR A 203 -8.25 3.74 -10.45
C TYR A 203 -9.74 3.70 -10.05
N THR A 204 -10.29 2.51 -9.91
CA THR A 204 -11.72 2.27 -9.64
C THR A 204 -11.88 1.36 -8.44
N ASP A 205 -13.04 1.41 -7.80
CA ASP A 205 -13.53 0.37 -6.90
C ASP A 205 -14.95 0.04 -7.33
N ALA A 206 -15.15 -1.13 -7.96
CA ALA A 206 -16.44 -1.52 -8.50
C ALA A 206 -17.48 -1.79 -7.40
N SER A 207 -17.04 -2.26 -6.23
CA SER A 207 -17.92 -2.57 -5.08
C SER A 207 -18.52 -1.31 -4.48
N LYS A 208 -17.74 -0.21 -4.47
CA LYS A 208 -18.17 1.09 -3.96
C LYS A 208 -18.64 2.06 -5.05
N GLY A 209 -18.54 1.66 -6.32
CA GLY A 209 -18.91 2.48 -7.47
C GLY A 209 -18.00 3.68 -7.69
N TRP A 210 -16.74 3.60 -7.26
CA TRP A 210 -15.77 4.69 -7.38
C TRP A 210 -15.04 4.64 -8.73
N ASP A 211 -14.83 5.81 -9.34
CA ASP A 211 -13.97 5.98 -10.52
C ASP A 211 -13.14 7.26 -10.42
N PHE A 212 -11.84 7.08 -10.23
CA PHE A 212 -10.86 8.14 -10.12
C PHE A 212 -9.86 8.15 -11.28
N ASN A 213 -10.13 7.45 -12.39
CA ASN A 213 -9.19 7.41 -13.52
C ASN A 213 -8.87 8.80 -14.06
N SER A 214 -9.87 9.66 -14.23
CA SER A 214 -9.65 11.04 -14.69
C SER A 214 -8.75 11.85 -13.75
N ARG A 215 -8.78 11.54 -12.45
CA ARG A 215 -7.99 12.19 -11.41
C ARG A 215 -6.56 11.68 -11.37
N PHE A 216 -6.35 10.36 -11.39
CA PHE A 216 -5.04 9.76 -11.11
C PHE A 216 -4.29 9.15 -12.31
N ARG A 217 -4.95 8.86 -13.43
CA ARG A 217 -4.29 8.36 -14.64
C ARG A 217 -3.51 9.47 -15.34
N LYS A 218 -2.30 9.75 -14.82
CA LYS A 218 -1.39 10.81 -15.29
C LYS A 218 -0.24 10.31 -16.14
N ILE A 219 -0.01 9.00 -16.12
CA ILE A 219 0.84 8.31 -17.08
C ILE A 219 -0.08 7.56 -18.04
N PRO A 220 -0.11 7.93 -19.34
CA PRO A 220 -1.01 7.30 -20.31
C PRO A 220 -0.58 5.86 -20.59
N SER A 221 -1.52 4.99 -20.97
CA SER A 221 -1.21 3.66 -21.50
C SER A 221 -0.94 3.70 -23.02
N GLY A 222 -0.24 2.68 -23.53
CA GLY A 222 0.05 2.55 -24.95
C GLY A 222 1.26 3.36 -25.42
N ASN A 223 1.23 3.80 -26.67
CA ASN A 223 2.38 4.42 -27.33
C ASN A 223 2.26 5.94 -27.41
N GLY A 224 3.40 6.63 -27.40
CA GLY A 224 3.50 8.07 -27.48
C GLY A 224 4.92 8.55 -27.77
N THR A 225 5.15 9.83 -27.48
CA THR A 225 6.48 10.43 -27.47
C THR A 225 6.78 10.99 -26.09
N TRP A 226 8.05 11.22 -25.79
CA TRP A 226 8.45 11.89 -24.56
C TRP A 226 9.53 12.94 -24.81
N LEU A 227 9.62 13.92 -23.92
CA LEU A 227 10.63 14.97 -23.90
C LEU A 227 11.13 15.18 -22.45
N ARG A 228 12.46 15.27 -22.27
CA ARG A 228 13.08 15.66 -20.99
C ARG A 228 13.38 17.15 -20.98
N ASP A 229 12.61 17.93 -20.24
CA ASP A 229 12.88 19.36 -20.07
C ASP A 229 13.86 19.59 -18.91
N PHE A 230 15.15 19.79 -19.22
CA PHE A 230 16.18 20.03 -18.20
C PHE A 230 15.99 21.33 -17.44
N GLU A 231 15.43 22.37 -18.07
CA GLU A 231 15.23 23.70 -17.47
C GLU A 231 14.15 23.64 -16.38
N ARG A 232 13.05 22.92 -16.64
CA ARG A 232 11.94 22.75 -15.68
C ARG A 232 12.08 21.53 -14.78
N ASN A 233 13.09 20.69 -14.99
CA ASN A 233 13.22 19.37 -14.38
C ASN A 233 11.99 18.45 -14.57
N LYS A 234 11.42 18.45 -15.78
CA LYS A 234 10.21 17.68 -16.12
C LYS A 234 10.43 16.61 -17.19
N VAL A 235 9.53 15.63 -17.19
CA VAL A 235 9.29 14.68 -18.28
C VAL A 235 7.91 14.99 -18.85
N ILE A 236 7.83 15.17 -20.16
CA ILE A 236 6.57 15.45 -20.85
C ILE A 236 6.28 14.26 -21.73
N ILE A 237 5.20 13.53 -21.43
CA ILE A 237 4.73 12.41 -22.24
C ILE A 237 3.58 12.91 -23.10
N THR A 238 3.68 12.74 -24.41
CA THR A 238 2.60 13.04 -25.35
C THR A 238 1.99 11.74 -25.84
N ASP A 239 0.73 11.50 -25.51
CA ASP A 239 0.05 10.27 -25.89
C ASP A 239 -0.36 10.24 -27.38
N ALA A 240 -0.95 9.12 -27.82
CA ALA A 240 -1.44 8.94 -29.18
C ALA A 240 -2.50 9.98 -29.60
N ASN A 241 -3.25 10.54 -28.63
CA ASN A 241 -4.26 11.57 -28.84
C ASN A 241 -3.70 13.00 -28.80
N LYS A 242 -2.36 13.14 -28.68
CA LYS A 242 -1.65 14.42 -28.57
C LYS A 242 -1.95 15.20 -27.29
N VAL A 243 -2.36 14.50 -26.23
CA VAL A 243 -2.44 15.09 -24.88
C VAL A 243 -1.07 15.02 -24.24
N GLU A 244 -0.61 16.14 -23.70
CA GLU A 244 0.65 16.25 -22.97
C GLU A 244 0.41 16.02 -21.47
N HIS A 245 1.23 15.16 -20.89
CA HIS A 245 1.26 14.84 -19.47
C HIS A 245 2.61 15.29 -18.92
N GLU A 246 2.61 16.37 -18.13
CA GLU A 246 3.83 16.91 -17.52
C GLU A 246 4.08 16.29 -16.14
N LEU A 247 5.25 15.70 -15.94
CA LEU A 247 5.64 14.98 -14.73
C LEU A 247 6.95 15.56 -14.19
N ASP A 248 7.01 15.81 -12.89
CA ASP A 248 8.26 16.15 -12.20
C ASP A 248 9.12 14.89 -12.07
N LEU A 249 10.41 15.02 -12.38
CA LEU A 249 11.37 13.93 -12.30
C LEU A 249 12.15 13.98 -10.99
N GLU A 250 12.16 12.88 -10.26
CA GLU A 250 13.06 12.65 -9.14
C GLU A 250 13.84 11.35 -9.36
N LEU A 251 15.16 11.44 -9.29
CA LEU A 251 16.07 10.31 -9.44
C LEU A 251 16.51 9.84 -8.06
N LEU A 252 16.22 8.58 -7.73
CA LEU A 252 16.63 7.96 -6.48
C LEU A 252 17.88 7.14 -6.73
N THR A 253 19.04 7.78 -6.63
CA THR A 253 20.33 7.17 -7.05
C THR A 253 20.76 6.01 -6.17
N GLU A 254 20.31 5.95 -4.91
CA GLU A 254 20.66 4.87 -3.97
C GLU A 254 19.94 3.55 -4.32
N THR A 255 18.69 3.64 -4.75
CA THR A 255 17.85 2.49 -5.12
C THR A 255 17.81 2.24 -6.63
N ASN A 256 18.36 3.14 -7.43
CA ASN A 256 18.30 3.12 -8.90
C ASN A 256 16.85 3.15 -9.42
N GLU A 257 16.02 3.93 -8.75
CA GLU A 257 14.60 4.13 -9.07
C GLU A 257 14.36 5.53 -9.61
N VAL A 258 13.23 5.67 -10.30
CA VAL A 258 12.77 6.96 -10.82
C VAL A 258 11.35 7.22 -10.37
N ASN A 259 11.13 8.38 -9.76
CA ASN A 259 9.80 8.87 -9.46
C ASN A 259 9.34 9.86 -10.54
N LEU A 260 8.19 9.57 -11.13
CA LEU A 260 7.48 10.49 -12.02
C LEU A 260 6.26 11.03 -11.29
N LYS A 261 6.34 12.29 -10.83
CA LYS A 261 5.35 12.90 -9.93
C LYS A 261 4.48 13.91 -10.66
N THR A 262 3.27 14.12 -10.17
CA THR A 262 2.45 15.25 -10.58
C THR A 262 1.55 15.71 -9.45
N ALA A 263 1.33 17.02 -9.40
CA ALA A 263 0.29 17.59 -8.56
C ALA A 263 -1.10 17.15 -9.05
N ILE A 264 -2.02 17.01 -8.11
CA ILE A 264 -3.44 16.78 -8.34
C ILE A 264 -4.24 17.84 -7.57
N PRO A 265 -5.41 18.26 -8.08
CA PRO A 265 -6.19 19.31 -7.44
C PRO A 265 -6.58 18.92 -6.02
N TYR A 266 -6.16 19.74 -5.05
CA TYR A 266 -6.58 19.62 -3.67
C TYR A 266 -7.99 20.23 -3.52
N LEU A 267 -8.96 19.43 -3.08
CA LEU A 267 -10.38 19.79 -3.07
C LEU A 267 -10.96 19.75 -1.64
N ALA A 268 -10.27 20.35 -0.67
CA ALA A 268 -10.68 20.33 0.73
C ALA A 268 -12.11 20.85 0.99
N ASP A 269 -12.61 21.76 0.16
CA ASP A 269 -13.99 22.27 0.27
C ASP A 269 -15.06 21.19 0.00
N ASN A 270 -14.70 20.11 -0.69
CA ASN A 270 -15.58 18.98 -0.97
C ASN A 270 -15.51 17.91 0.12
N PHE A 271 -14.62 18.06 1.10
CA PHE A 271 -14.44 17.08 2.16
C PHE A 271 -15.71 16.95 3.03
N SER A 272 -16.22 15.73 3.18
CA SER A 272 -17.37 15.46 4.03
C SER A 272 -16.96 14.99 5.42
N TRP A 273 -17.22 15.81 6.43
CA TRP A 273 -17.05 15.45 7.85
C TRP A 273 -18.01 14.37 8.35
N THR A 274 -19.05 14.08 7.57
CA THR A 274 -20.09 13.10 7.92
C THR A 274 -19.99 11.82 7.12
N ASP A 275 -19.11 11.77 6.11
CA ASP A 275 -18.81 10.51 5.42
C ASP A 275 -17.95 9.65 6.33
N THR A 276 -18.30 8.36 6.41
CA THR A 276 -17.57 7.38 7.21
C THR A 276 -16.47 6.70 6.40
N ASP A 277 -16.46 6.82 5.07
CA ASP A 277 -15.42 6.26 4.23
C ASP A 277 -14.26 7.26 4.01
N TRP A 278 -13.35 7.29 4.98
CA TRP A 278 -12.14 8.12 4.93
C TRP A 278 -11.26 7.85 3.70
N SER A 279 -11.28 6.61 3.17
CA SER A 279 -10.51 6.27 1.97
C SER A 279 -11.03 7.01 0.74
N TYR A 280 -12.36 7.16 0.64
CA TYR A 280 -12.97 7.98 -0.40
C TYR A 280 -12.48 9.42 -0.31
N GLU A 281 -12.52 10.01 0.87
CA GLU A 281 -12.13 11.41 1.08
C GLU A 281 -10.64 11.66 0.78
N GLU A 282 -9.77 10.74 1.19
CA GLU A 282 -8.34 10.75 0.88
C GLU A 282 -8.11 10.74 -0.65
N LEU A 283 -8.74 9.81 -1.37
CA LEU A 283 -8.61 9.67 -2.82
C LEU A 283 -9.24 10.86 -3.58
N ALA A 284 -10.50 11.16 -3.30
CA ALA A 284 -11.31 12.11 -4.07
C ALA A 284 -10.85 13.56 -3.85
N HIS A 285 -10.46 13.92 -2.63
CA HIS A 285 -10.38 15.32 -2.22
C HIS A 285 -9.03 15.72 -1.62
N MET A 286 -8.45 14.89 -0.74
CA MET A 286 -7.35 15.32 0.13
C MET A 286 -5.94 14.99 -0.40
N SER A 287 -5.87 14.18 -1.45
CA SER A 287 -4.64 13.89 -2.18
C SER A 287 -4.13 15.12 -2.95
N LYS A 288 -2.83 15.44 -2.82
CA LYS A 288 -2.18 16.62 -3.44
C LYS A 288 -1.15 16.28 -4.52
N VAL A 289 -0.50 15.14 -4.38
CA VAL A 289 0.54 14.66 -5.31
C VAL A 289 0.35 13.16 -5.50
N THR A 290 0.49 12.69 -6.73
CA THR A 290 0.60 11.27 -7.05
C THR A 290 1.86 11.02 -7.87
N TRP A 291 2.43 9.83 -7.74
CA TRP A 291 3.59 9.45 -8.53
C TRP A 291 3.67 7.96 -8.78
N TYR A 292 4.34 7.63 -9.88
CA TYR A 292 4.79 6.28 -10.16
C TYR A 292 6.24 6.16 -9.74
N THR A 293 6.55 5.09 -9.02
CA THR A 293 7.92 4.67 -8.73
C THR A 293 8.31 3.59 -9.72
N LEU A 294 9.30 3.89 -10.55
CA LEU A 294 9.79 3.04 -11.62
C LEU A 294 11.08 2.34 -11.20
N THR A 295 11.13 1.02 -11.38
CA THR A 295 12.26 0.16 -11.01
C THR A 295 12.89 -0.48 -12.25
N LYS A 296 14.16 -0.90 -12.15
CA LYS A 296 14.83 -1.63 -13.26
C LYS A 296 14.43 -3.10 -13.34
N GLU A 297 14.14 -3.70 -12.21
CA GLU A 297 13.68 -5.09 -12.10
C GLU A 297 12.25 -5.10 -11.60
N ARG A 298 11.47 -6.09 -12.04
CA ARG A 298 10.09 -6.26 -11.58
C ARG A 298 10.07 -6.63 -10.10
N VAL A 299 9.22 -5.95 -9.33
CA VAL A 299 8.97 -6.30 -7.94
C VAL A 299 8.01 -7.49 -7.90
N ILE A 300 8.49 -8.63 -7.42
CA ILE A 300 7.70 -9.86 -7.30
C ILE A 300 6.78 -9.74 -6.08
N GLN A 301 5.52 -10.16 -6.22
CA GLN A 301 4.50 -9.95 -5.19
C GLN A 301 4.54 -11.04 -4.11
N THR A 302 4.47 -10.60 -2.84
CA THR A 302 4.52 -11.48 -1.66
C THR A 302 3.14 -11.77 -1.06
N GLY A 303 2.09 -11.09 -1.51
CA GLY A 303 0.75 -11.26 -0.98
C GLY A 303 0.23 -12.69 -1.16
N ASN A 304 -0.30 -13.27 -0.09
CA ASN A 304 -0.90 -14.61 -0.03
C ASN A 304 -2.24 -14.61 0.72
N SER A 305 -2.97 -13.49 0.63
CA SER A 305 -4.27 -13.35 1.28
C SER A 305 -5.43 -13.68 0.35
N ILE A 306 -6.53 -14.14 0.92
CA ILE A 306 -7.86 -14.10 0.29
C ILE A 306 -8.46 -12.72 0.58
N THR A 307 -8.85 -12.01 -0.47
CA THR A 307 -9.43 -10.65 -0.38
C THR A 307 -10.94 -10.65 -0.61
N GLY A 308 -11.49 -11.76 -1.08
CA GLY A 308 -12.93 -11.97 -1.23
C GLY A 308 -13.24 -13.43 -1.54
N LEU A 309 -14.34 -13.93 -1.01
CA LEU A 309 -14.79 -15.30 -1.22
C LEU A 309 -16.32 -15.34 -1.10
N THR A 310 -17.00 -16.05 -1.99
CA THR A 310 -18.43 -16.35 -1.82
C THR A 310 -18.74 -17.79 -2.16
N VAL A 311 -19.77 -18.34 -1.53
CA VAL A 311 -20.23 -19.72 -1.76
C VAL A 311 -21.69 -19.77 -2.23
N ALA A 312 -22.13 -20.92 -2.73
CA ALA A 312 -23.53 -21.15 -3.06
C ALA A 312 -24.40 -21.10 -1.80
N ASP A 313 -25.65 -20.64 -1.97
CA ASP A 313 -26.64 -20.45 -0.90
C ASP A 313 -26.20 -19.50 0.23
N GLN A 314 -25.15 -18.69 -0.01
CA GLN A 314 -24.68 -17.70 0.94
C GLN A 314 -25.74 -16.64 1.23
N VAL A 315 -25.87 -16.29 2.49
CA VAL A 315 -26.68 -15.21 3.02
C VAL A 315 -25.79 -14.23 3.77
N GLY A 316 -25.97 -12.94 3.48
CA GLY A 316 -25.12 -11.89 4.04
C GLY A 316 -23.69 -11.89 3.50
N ASP A 317 -22.88 -11.03 4.10
CA ASP A 317 -21.51 -10.75 3.65
C ASP A 317 -20.51 -11.71 4.29
N THR A 318 -19.48 -12.06 3.51
CA THR A 318 -18.35 -12.84 3.98
C THR A 318 -17.53 -12.06 4.99
N GLN A 319 -17.24 -12.65 6.14
CA GLN A 319 -16.32 -12.09 7.13
C GLN A 319 -14.92 -12.64 6.87
N ILE A 320 -13.92 -11.78 6.75
CA ILE A 320 -12.53 -12.16 6.48
C ILE A 320 -11.65 -11.60 7.58
N ASP A 321 -11.00 -12.48 8.32
CA ASP A 321 -9.96 -12.14 9.28
C ASP A 321 -8.57 -12.43 8.67
N ASN A 322 -7.88 -11.35 8.31
CA ASN A 322 -6.55 -11.45 7.70
C ASN A 322 -5.44 -11.82 8.69
N ASP A 323 -5.64 -11.60 9.99
CA ASP A 323 -4.63 -11.83 11.01
C ASP A 323 -4.61 -13.31 11.41
N THR A 324 -5.80 -13.88 11.60
CA THR A 324 -5.95 -15.31 11.92
C THR A 324 -6.01 -16.21 10.68
N LYS A 325 -6.16 -15.63 9.48
CA LYS A 325 -6.37 -16.35 8.20
C LYS A 325 -7.65 -17.18 8.22
N GLU A 326 -8.70 -16.63 8.83
CA GLU A 326 -10.01 -17.24 8.91
C GLU A 326 -11.04 -16.49 8.07
N ILE A 327 -11.95 -17.23 7.47
CA ILE A 327 -13.10 -16.68 6.73
C ILE A 327 -14.35 -17.32 7.26
N THR A 328 -15.37 -16.54 7.55
CA THR A 328 -16.69 -17.05 7.92
C THR A 328 -17.69 -16.70 6.83
N VAL A 329 -18.33 -17.75 6.30
CA VAL A 329 -19.45 -17.64 5.37
C VAL A 329 -20.71 -18.18 6.04
N LYS A 330 -21.85 -17.52 5.79
CA LYS A 330 -23.15 -17.94 6.31
C LYS A 330 -24.01 -18.42 5.15
N ILE A 331 -24.64 -19.59 5.24
CA ILE A 331 -25.58 -20.11 4.22
C ILE A 331 -26.99 -20.25 4.78
N ALA A 332 -28.02 -20.18 3.95
CA ALA A 332 -29.38 -20.43 4.39
C ALA A 332 -29.58 -21.88 4.87
N ASP A 333 -30.39 -22.09 5.90
CA ASP A 333 -30.87 -23.43 6.28
C ASP A 333 -31.92 -23.95 5.30
N ASN A 334 -31.47 -24.38 4.13
CA ASN A 334 -32.30 -24.91 3.06
C ASN A 334 -32.11 -26.44 2.86
N GLY A 335 -31.43 -27.11 3.79
CA GLY A 335 -31.04 -28.52 3.67
C GLY A 335 -29.91 -28.78 2.66
N ALA A 336 -29.08 -27.78 2.35
CA ALA A 336 -27.91 -27.94 1.50
C ALA A 336 -26.95 -29.01 2.04
N ASN A 337 -26.39 -29.81 1.13
CA ASN A 337 -25.34 -30.76 1.48
C ASN A 337 -24.01 -30.03 1.71
N ILE A 338 -23.65 -29.83 2.98
CA ILE A 338 -22.45 -29.11 3.40
C ILE A 338 -21.13 -29.77 2.97
N SER A 339 -21.15 -31.02 2.49
CA SER A 339 -19.97 -31.69 1.92
C SER A 339 -19.66 -31.29 0.47
N THR A 340 -20.54 -30.53 -0.17
CA THR A 340 -20.44 -30.20 -1.62
C THR A 340 -20.85 -28.76 -1.93
N ILE A 341 -20.49 -27.80 -1.07
CA ILE A 341 -20.86 -26.39 -1.26
C ILE A 341 -20.02 -25.78 -2.39
N GLU A 342 -20.65 -25.23 -3.43
CA GLU A 342 -19.93 -24.63 -4.56
C GLU A 342 -19.30 -23.29 -4.19
N LEU A 343 -18.02 -23.11 -4.53
CA LEU A 343 -17.30 -21.84 -4.46
C LEU A 343 -17.70 -20.96 -5.66
N THR A 344 -18.37 -19.84 -5.44
CA THR A 344 -18.95 -19.00 -6.50
C THR A 344 -18.09 -17.78 -6.85
N SER A 345 -17.25 -17.32 -5.92
CA SER A 345 -16.21 -16.33 -6.21
C SER A 345 -15.00 -16.55 -5.30
N LEU A 346 -13.81 -16.20 -5.80
CA LEU A 346 -12.56 -16.24 -5.07
C LEU A 346 -11.64 -15.14 -5.60
N ASN A 347 -11.34 -14.18 -4.76
CA ASN A 347 -10.40 -13.10 -5.00
C ASN A 347 -9.21 -13.28 -4.04
N VAL A 348 -8.01 -13.24 -4.59
CA VAL A 348 -6.76 -13.37 -3.83
C VAL A 348 -5.83 -12.21 -4.12
N SER A 349 -4.77 -12.09 -3.33
CA SER A 349 -3.68 -11.15 -3.60
C SER A 349 -3.19 -11.24 -5.06
N TYR A 350 -2.77 -10.11 -5.61
CA TYR A 350 -2.31 -10.05 -7.01
C TYR A 350 -1.16 -11.02 -7.28
N ALA A 351 -1.20 -11.69 -8.43
CA ALA A 351 -0.28 -12.74 -8.85
C ALA A 351 -0.21 -13.98 -7.94
N ALA A 352 -1.02 -14.08 -6.89
CA ALA A 352 -1.15 -15.28 -6.08
C ALA A 352 -1.95 -16.37 -6.81
N THR A 353 -1.71 -17.61 -6.42
CA THR A 353 -2.42 -18.80 -6.92
C THR A 353 -3.05 -19.56 -5.77
N THR A 354 -4.06 -20.36 -6.07
CA THR A 354 -4.77 -21.19 -5.08
C THR A 354 -4.81 -22.65 -5.50
N ASP A 355 -4.94 -23.54 -4.52
CA ASP A 355 -5.14 -24.98 -4.73
C ASP A 355 -6.60 -25.34 -5.08
N THR A 356 -7.49 -24.34 -5.05
CA THR A 356 -8.88 -24.43 -5.49
C THR A 356 -9.20 -23.37 -6.55
N SER A 357 -10.38 -23.45 -7.17
CA SER A 357 -10.83 -22.49 -8.19
C SER A 357 -12.33 -22.32 -8.15
N VAL A 358 -12.83 -21.14 -8.56
CA VAL A 358 -14.28 -20.89 -8.70
C VAL A 358 -14.97 -22.00 -9.51
N GLY A 359 -16.11 -22.48 -9.00
CA GLY A 359 -16.87 -23.63 -9.52
C GLY A 359 -16.51 -24.97 -8.86
N SER A 360 -15.47 -25.04 -8.03
CA SER A 360 -15.17 -26.23 -7.23
C SER A 360 -16.15 -26.39 -6.06
N THR A 361 -16.30 -27.62 -5.55
CA THR A 361 -17.01 -27.87 -4.30
C THR A 361 -16.07 -27.89 -3.10
N LEU A 362 -16.50 -27.24 -2.02
CA LEU A 362 -15.89 -27.23 -0.69
C LEU A 362 -16.62 -28.22 0.22
N ASP A 363 -15.87 -28.97 1.02
CA ASP A 363 -16.38 -29.95 1.97
C ASP A 363 -16.24 -29.43 3.39
N PHE A 364 -17.38 -29.14 4.03
CA PHE A 364 -17.49 -28.68 5.41
C PHE A 364 -18.03 -29.77 6.36
N SER A 365 -18.09 -31.03 5.92
CA SER A 365 -18.67 -32.12 6.73
C SER A 365 -17.93 -32.41 8.04
N THR A 366 -16.70 -31.90 8.18
CA THR A 366 -15.90 -32.03 9.40
C THR A 366 -15.84 -30.68 10.10
N ALA A 367 -16.43 -30.59 11.30
CA ALA A 367 -16.40 -29.40 12.15
C ALA A 367 -16.93 -28.11 11.48
N ASN A 368 -17.70 -28.20 10.40
CA ASN A 368 -18.15 -27.06 9.60
C ASN A 368 -17.00 -26.20 9.06
N THR A 369 -15.82 -26.79 8.83
CA THR A 369 -14.66 -26.07 8.30
C THR A 369 -14.05 -26.75 7.08
N THR A 370 -13.38 -25.95 6.25
CA THR A 370 -12.53 -26.43 5.16
C THR A 370 -11.31 -25.52 5.03
N THR A 371 -10.36 -25.84 4.15
CA THR A 371 -9.17 -25.01 3.94
C THR A 371 -8.90 -24.70 2.48
N ILE A 372 -8.28 -23.55 2.23
CA ILE A 372 -7.75 -23.12 0.93
C ILE A 372 -6.30 -22.69 1.12
N ASN A 373 -5.39 -23.19 0.29
CA ASN A 373 -4.01 -22.72 0.28
C ASN A 373 -3.84 -21.62 -0.77
N VAL A 374 -3.28 -20.49 -0.35
CA VAL A 374 -2.90 -19.38 -1.23
C VAL A 374 -1.39 -19.29 -1.28
N THR A 375 -0.81 -19.36 -2.48
CA THR A 375 0.63 -19.24 -2.73
C THR A 375 0.92 -17.95 -3.46
N SER A 376 1.72 -17.07 -2.86
CA SER A 376 2.19 -15.83 -3.48
C SER A 376 3.04 -16.10 -4.72
N GLU A 377 3.31 -15.06 -5.51
CA GLU A 377 4.22 -15.17 -6.64
C GLU A 377 5.66 -15.52 -6.22
N THR A 378 6.09 -15.07 -5.03
CA THR A 378 7.39 -15.47 -4.45
C THR A 378 7.44 -16.94 -4.00
N GLY A 379 6.30 -17.63 -3.96
CA GLY A 379 6.18 -19.03 -3.52
C GLY A 379 5.88 -19.19 -2.03
N GLU A 380 5.65 -18.10 -1.29
CA GLU A 380 5.22 -18.15 0.11
C GLU A 380 3.75 -18.57 0.19
N SER A 381 3.43 -19.57 1.01
CA SER A 381 2.07 -20.11 1.10
C SER A 381 1.45 -19.85 2.46
N ALA A 382 0.16 -19.52 2.46
CA ALA A 382 -0.69 -19.41 3.64
C ALA A 382 -1.90 -20.34 3.50
N THR A 383 -2.21 -21.10 4.56
CA THR A 383 -3.43 -21.90 4.64
C THR A 383 -4.51 -21.07 5.31
N TRP A 384 -5.63 -20.89 4.63
CA TRP A 384 -6.81 -20.18 5.11
C TRP A 384 -7.87 -21.18 5.57
N THR A 385 -8.42 -20.98 6.76
CA THR A 385 -9.53 -21.77 7.30
C THR A 385 -10.84 -21.09 6.95
N ILE A 386 -11.75 -21.82 6.32
CA ILE A 386 -13.08 -21.34 5.97
C ILE A 386 -14.08 -22.01 6.91
N ASN A 387 -14.76 -21.22 7.71
CA ASN A 387 -15.80 -21.60 8.66
C ASN A 387 -17.18 -21.41 8.01
N LEU A 388 -18.03 -22.43 8.10
CA LEU A 388 -19.41 -22.41 7.63
C LEU A 388 -20.35 -22.19 8.82
N GLN A 389 -21.17 -21.16 8.72
CA GLN A 389 -22.32 -20.93 9.59
C GLN A 389 -23.61 -21.19 8.82
N ILE A 390 -24.62 -21.73 9.50
CA ILE A 390 -25.95 -21.92 8.93
C ILE A 390 -26.87 -20.86 9.51
N ASP A 391 -27.53 -20.11 8.65
CA ASP A 391 -28.58 -19.16 9.00
C ASP A 391 -29.89 -19.90 9.22
N ILE A 392 -30.07 -20.29 10.48
CA ILE A 392 -31.25 -20.99 10.94
C ILE A 392 -32.29 -19.96 11.36
N ASP A 393 -33.50 -20.07 10.80
CA ASP A 393 -34.65 -19.28 11.26
C ASP A 393 -35.10 -19.81 12.63
N LEU A 394 -34.65 -19.13 13.70
CA LEU A 394 -34.96 -19.48 15.08
C LEU A 394 -36.46 -19.46 15.41
N SER A 395 -37.31 -18.84 14.58
CA SER A 395 -38.77 -18.84 14.79
C SER A 395 -39.42 -20.23 14.61
N ASP A 396 -38.73 -21.13 13.90
CA ASP A 396 -39.10 -22.54 13.71
C ASP A 396 -38.26 -23.51 14.56
N VAL A 397 -37.22 -23.03 15.26
CA VAL A 397 -36.36 -23.86 16.10
C VAL A 397 -37.05 -24.19 17.42
N SER A 398 -37.44 -25.46 17.56
CA SER A 398 -37.83 -26.01 18.84
C SER A 398 -36.59 -26.56 19.55
N ILE A 399 -36.12 -25.90 20.62
CA ILE A 399 -35.16 -26.49 21.57
C ILE A 399 -35.74 -27.71 22.31
N ALA A 400 -36.99 -28.06 22.04
CA ALA A 400 -37.67 -29.20 22.63
C ALA A 400 -36.91 -30.50 22.37
N GLY A 401 -36.95 -31.35 23.37
CA GLY A 401 -36.25 -32.62 23.37
C GLY A 401 -35.38 -32.75 24.61
N THR A 402 -34.72 -33.91 24.67
CA THR A 402 -33.78 -34.26 25.72
C THR A 402 -32.38 -34.16 25.13
N TRP A 403 -31.50 -33.44 25.81
CA TRP A 403 -30.15 -33.16 25.38
C TRP A 403 -29.15 -33.66 26.41
N THR A 404 -28.12 -34.37 25.98
CA THR A 404 -26.98 -34.75 26.81
C THR A 404 -25.99 -33.60 26.90
N VAL A 405 -25.48 -33.34 28.10
CA VAL A 405 -24.43 -32.35 28.34
C VAL A 405 -23.09 -32.91 27.86
N GLY A 406 -22.64 -32.52 26.67
CA GLY A 406 -21.37 -32.97 26.09
C GLY A 406 -20.14 -32.27 26.68
N GLY A 407 -20.31 -31.10 27.28
CA GLY A 407 -19.21 -30.34 27.87
C GLY A 407 -19.69 -29.03 28.49
N ILE A 408 -18.94 -28.54 29.47
CA ILE A 408 -19.10 -27.17 30.00
C ILE A 408 -17.78 -26.47 29.78
N SER A 409 -17.81 -25.37 29.04
CA SER A 409 -16.62 -24.61 28.67
C SER A 409 -16.69 -23.20 29.23
N VAL A 410 -15.51 -22.60 29.39
CA VAL A 410 -15.34 -21.23 29.84
C VAL A 410 -14.34 -20.52 28.94
N TYR A 411 -14.63 -19.25 28.63
CA TYR A 411 -13.71 -18.36 27.95
C TYR A 411 -13.14 -17.36 28.95
N CYS A 412 -11.81 -17.28 28.95
CA CYS A 412 -11.01 -16.40 29.78
C CYS A 412 -10.29 -15.39 28.90
N ASP A 413 -10.50 -14.10 29.15
CA ASP A 413 -9.73 -13.02 28.55
C ASP A 413 -8.69 -12.55 29.57
N MET A 414 -7.41 -12.79 29.32
CA MET A 414 -6.31 -12.22 30.09
C MET A 414 -5.70 -11.03 29.36
N PHE A 415 -6.37 -9.89 29.50
CA PHE A 415 -5.86 -8.58 29.07
C PHE A 415 -5.57 -8.53 27.56
N THR A 416 -6.45 -9.06 26.70
CA THR A 416 -6.28 -9.04 25.22
C THR A 416 -6.11 -7.63 24.63
N TRP A 417 -6.46 -6.58 25.39
CA TRP A 417 -6.17 -5.18 25.04
C TRP A 417 -4.70 -4.78 25.24
N GLU A 418 -3.87 -5.65 25.81
CA GLU A 418 -2.43 -5.46 26.00
C GLU A 418 -1.65 -6.38 25.04
N THR A 419 -0.49 -5.90 24.57
CA THR A 419 0.36 -6.63 23.61
C THR A 419 0.94 -7.96 24.11
N TRP A 420 0.90 -8.22 25.42
CA TRP A 420 1.35 -9.46 26.06
C TRP A 420 0.19 -10.33 26.56
N GLY A 421 -1.04 -9.82 26.48
CA GLY A 421 -2.22 -10.54 26.91
C GLY A 421 -2.51 -11.75 26.04
N TRP A 422 -3.38 -12.61 26.54
CA TRP A 422 -3.88 -13.76 25.81
C TRP A 422 -5.32 -14.03 26.20
N ASP A 423 -6.02 -14.77 25.39
CA ASP A 423 -7.29 -15.39 25.72
C ASP A 423 -7.18 -16.91 25.62
N LYS A 424 -8.16 -17.61 26.19
CA LYS A 424 -8.31 -19.03 25.97
C LYS A 424 -9.72 -19.52 26.26
N THR A 425 -10.06 -20.60 25.58
CA THR A 425 -11.22 -21.43 25.90
C THR A 425 -10.75 -22.74 26.50
N GLU A 426 -11.38 -23.16 27.59
CA GLU A 426 -11.02 -24.40 28.29
C GLU A 426 -12.27 -25.09 28.85
N LEU A 427 -12.19 -26.41 29.08
CA LEU A 427 -13.27 -27.13 29.77
C LEU A 427 -13.29 -26.76 31.25
N LEU A 428 -14.45 -26.36 31.77
CA LEU A 428 -14.58 -25.89 33.14
C LEU A 428 -14.22 -26.97 34.18
N ASN A 429 -14.40 -28.25 33.84
CA ASN A 429 -14.02 -29.35 34.73
C ASN A 429 -12.49 -29.56 34.83
N ASN A 430 -11.68 -28.91 34.01
CA ASN A 430 -10.23 -28.85 34.21
C ASN A 430 -9.85 -27.94 35.39
N TYR A 431 -10.70 -26.96 35.72
CA TYR A 431 -10.55 -26.07 36.89
C TYR A 431 -11.36 -26.54 38.10
N LEU A 432 -12.57 -27.04 37.85
CA LEU A 432 -13.55 -27.42 38.86
C LEU A 432 -13.95 -28.88 38.64
N PRO A 433 -13.16 -29.87 39.13
CA PRO A 433 -13.33 -31.28 38.76
C PRO A 433 -14.73 -31.84 39.03
N SER A 434 -15.41 -31.31 40.05
CA SER A 434 -16.78 -31.68 40.43
C SER A 434 -17.83 -31.32 39.37
N ALA A 435 -17.52 -30.44 38.42
CA ALA A 435 -18.38 -30.14 37.27
C ALA A 435 -18.48 -31.34 36.30
N SER A 436 -17.56 -32.31 36.36
CA SER A 436 -17.62 -33.50 35.51
C SER A 436 -18.88 -34.35 35.73
N LYS A 437 -19.53 -34.22 36.89
CA LYS A 437 -20.82 -34.87 37.19
C LYS A 437 -22.02 -34.20 36.52
N GLU A 438 -21.80 -33.14 35.75
CA GLU A 438 -22.82 -32.62 34.84
C GLU A 438 -22.79 -33.31 33.48
N LEU A 439 -21.67 -33.97 33.13
CA LEU A 439 -21.44 -34.46 31.76
C LEU A 439 -22.23 -35.72 31.41
N ASP A 440 -22.86 -36.38 32.39
CA ASP A 440 -23.81 -37.47 32.17
C ASP A 440 -25.27 -37.03 32.38
N ASN A 441 -25.51 -35.75 32.71
CA ASN A 441 -26.84 -35.21 32.88
C ASN A 441 -27.54 -35.05 31.53
N THR A 442 -28.88 -35.09 31.60
CA THR A 442 -29.73 -34.77 30.45
C THR A 442 -30.68 -33.64 30.76
N ILE A 443 -30.73 -32.66 29.87
CA ILE A 443 -31.60 -31.49 29.98
C ILE A 443 -32.78 -31.68 29.04
N SER A 444 -33.98 -31.69 29.58
CA SER A 444 -35.22 -31.83 28.83
C SER A 444 -35.97 -30.51 28.78
N PHE A 445 -36.27 -30.06 27.57
CA PHE A 445 -37.18 -28.97 27.30
C PHE A 445 -38.47 -29.54 26.70
N ILE A 446 -39.58 -29.34 27.37
CA ILE A 446 -40.92 -29.74 26.90
C ILE A 446 -41.68 -28.47 26.57
N VAL A 447 -42.35 -28.43 25.42
CA VAL A 447 -43.15 -27.28 25.00
C VAL A 447 -44.58 -27.46 25.51
N ASP A 448 -45.06 -26.49 26.30
CA ASP A 448 -46.44 -26.44 26.76
C ASP A 448 -47.31 -25.49 25.92
N GLY A 449 -46.69 -24.49 25.26
CA GLY A 449 -47.42 -23.53 24.46
C GLY A 449 -46.55 -22.46 23.80
N LYS A 450 -47.20 -21.38 23.36
CA LYS A 450 -46.56 -20.17 22.81
C LYS A 450 -47.15 -18.91 23.44
N ASN A 451 -46.30 -17.93 23.72
CA ASN A 451 -46.66 -16.58 24.17
C ASN A 451 -46.38 -15.59 23.02
N GLY A 452 -47.40 -15.31 22.20
CA GLY A 452 -47.18 -14.72 20.88
C GLY A 452 -46.49 -15.75 19.97
N ASP A 453 -45.33 -15.41 19.42
CA ASP A 453 -44.52 -16.31 18.58
C ASP A 453 -43.48 -17.10 19.40
N ASN A 454 -43.26 -16.74 20.67
CA ASN A 454 -42.23 -17.29 21.56
C ASN A 454 -42.68 -18.62 22.19
N PRO A 455 -41.97 -19.74 22.02
CA PRO A 455 -42.31 -20.99 22.67
C PRO A 455 -41.95 -20.97 24.17
N TYR A 456 -42.77 -21.63 24.98
CA TYR A 456 -42.53 -21.82 26.42
C TYR A 456 -42.93 -23.24 26.85
N GLY A 457 -42.42 -23.68 27.99
CA GLY A 457 -42.92 -24.88 28.65
C GLY A 457 -42.14 -25.30 29.88
N THR A 458 -42.06 -26.61 30.14
CA THR A 458 -41.36 -27.17 31.30
C THR A 458 -39.92 -27.56 30.99
N TYR A 459 -39.09 -27.41 32.00
CA TYR A 459 -37.67 -27.70 32.00
C TYR A 459 -37.37 -28.77 33.06
N GLU A 460 -36.49 -29.71 32.74
CA GLU A 460 -35.96 -30.68 33.69
C GLU A 460 -34.49 -30.98 33.41
N ASN A 461 -33.62 -30.74 34.39
CA ASN A 461 -32.25 -31.26 34.42
C ASN A 461 -32.25 -32.57 35.21
N ASN A 462 -32.09 -33.67 34.48
CA ASN A 462 -32.06 -35.02 35.02
C ASN A 462 -30.62 -35.41 35.34
N SER A 463 -30.38 -35.84 36.58
CA SER A 463 -29.09 -36.41 36.93
C SER A 463 -28.81 -37.68 36.12
N GLY A 464 -27.54 -37.86 35.78
CA GLY A 464 -27.08 -38.96 34.96
C GLY A 464 -27.00 -40.30 35.71
N ALA A 465 -26.09 -41.16 35.26
CA ALA A 465 -25.91 -42.50 35.80
C ALA A 465 -25.38 -42.48 37.24
N ASP A 466 -24.67 -41.42 37.63
CA ASP A 466 -24.16 -41.25 38.99
C ASP A 466 -25.24 -40.78 39.98
N GLY A 467 -26.38 -40.30 39.48
CA GLY A 467 -27.50 -39.79 40.28
C GLY A 467 -27.22 -38.46 40.97
N GLU A 468 -26.13 -37.78 40.63
CA GLU A 468 -25.71 -36.51 41.19
C GLU A 468 -25.84 -35.36 40.17
N HIS A 469 -25.82 -34.13 40.66
CA HIS A 469 -25.54 -32.96 39.82
C HIS A 469 -24.17 -32.43 40.23
N GLY A 470 -23.40 -31.93 39.26
CA GLY A 470 -22.09 -31.37 39.55
C GLY A 470 -22.15 -30.18 40.50
N ASN A 471 -21.01 -29.83 41.07
CA ASN A 471 -20.85 -28.58 41.82
C ASN A 471 -19.66 -27.83 41.23
N PHE A 472 -19.73 -26.51 41.21
CA PHE A 472 -18.64 -25.67 40.73
C PHE A 472 -17.68 -25.34 41.87
N ILE A 473 -17.05 -26.39 42.41
CA ILE A 473 -16.14 -26.33 43.56
C ILE A 473 -14.75 -26.76 43.14
N SER A 474 -13.73 -25.99 43.51
CA SER A 474 -12.32 -26.33 43.34
C SER A 474 -11.85 -27.26 44.46
N ASP A 475 -11.05 -28.27 44.11
CA ASP A 475 -10.35 -29.12 45.06
C ASP A 475 -8.91 -28.64 45.36
N ASP A 476 -8.48 -27.55 44.73
CA ASP A 476 -7.19 -26.91 44.99
C ASP A 476 -7.25 -26.10 46.29
N THR A 477 -6.74 -26.71 47.36
CA THR A 477 -6.66 -26.10 48.70
C THR A 477 -5.75 -24.87 48.78
N SER A 478 -5.01 -24.53 47.71
CA SER A 478 -4.22 -23.30 47.66
C SER A 478 -5.05 -22.07 47.26
N TRP A 479 -6.26 -22.26 46.72
CA TRP A 479 -7.11 -21.14 46.28
C TRP A 479 -7.74 -20.44 47.50
N PRO A 480 -7.81 -19.09 47.50
CA PRO A 480 -8.41 -18.34 48.60
C PRO A 480 -9.95 -18.50 48.66
N GLU A 481 -10.58 -18.86 47.54
CA GLU A 481 -11.98 -19.23 47.42
C GLU A 481 -12.10 -20.50 46.57
N THR A 482 -12.93 -21.43 47.02
CA THR A 482 -13.12 -22.72 46.33
C THR A 482 -14.55 -22.95 45.87
N GLU A 483 -15.51 -22.09 46.21
CA GLU A 483 -16.94 -22.29 45.94
C GLU A 483 -17.42 -21.28 44.89
N PHE A 484 -17.70 -21.75 43.68
CA PHE A 484 -18.06 -20.90 42.54
C PHE A 484 -19.46 -21.21 41.97
N ASN A 485 -20.33 -21.91 42.71
CA ASN A 485 -21.67 -22.21 42.23
C ASN A 485 -22.48 -20.95 41.89
N SER A 486 -22.40 -19.88 42.67
CA SER A 486 -23.09 -18.62 42.36
C SER A 486 -22.63 -17.98 41.04
N ARG A 487 -21.35 -18.20 40.67
CA ARG A 487 -20.74 -17.67 39.45
C ARG A 487 -21.12 -18.51 38.23
N PHE A 488 -20.97 -19.84 38.31
CA PHE A 488 -21.07 -20.74 37.15
C PHE A 488 -22.34 -21.59 37.05
N ARG A 489 -23.21 -21.60 38.07
CA ARG A 489 -24.53 -22.25 37.96
C ARG A 489 -25.46 -21.38 37.12
N LYS A 490 -25.34 -21.49 35.79
CA LYS A 490 -26.21 -20.79 34.83
C LYS A 490 -27.35 -21.65 34.29
N VAL A 491 -27.29 -22.96 34.49
CA VAL A 491 -28.36 -23.91 34.18
C VAL A 491 -28.81 -24.56 35.50
N PRO A 492 -30.04 -24.34 35.96
CA PRO A 492 -30.48 -24.82 37.28
C PRO A 492 -30.62 -26.34 37.33
N THR A 493 -30.54 -26.91 38.52
CA THR A 493 -30.82 -28.35 38.74
C THR A 493 -32.32 -28.57 38.99
N GLY A 494 -32.80 -29.79 38.74
CA GLY A 494 -34.20 -30.15 38.97
C GLY A 494 -35.15 -29.60 37.91
N THR A 495 -36.37 -29.25 38.32
CA THR A 495 -37.47 -28.87 37.41
C THR A 495 -37.79 -27.38 37.46
N GLY A 496 -38.32 -26.87 36.36
CA GLY A 496 -38.70 -25.46 36.20
C GLY A 496 -39.55 -25.22 34.96
N THR A 497 -39.66 -23.96 34.57
CA THR A 497 -40.24 -23.52 33.30
C THR A 497 -39.19 -22.82 32.45
N TRP A 498 -39.45 -22.70 31.16
CA TRP A 498 -38.60 -21.93 30.25
C TRP A 498 -39.43 -21.15 29.23
N GLU A 499 -38.87 -20.07 28.71
CA GLU A 499 -39.38 -19.29 27.57
C GLU A 499 -38.21 -18.91 26.66
N LEU A 500 -38.40 -19.02 25.34
CA LEU A 500 -37.43 -18.59 24.33
C LEU A 500 -37.94 -17.35 23.61
N VAL A 501 -37.17 -16.26 23.66
CA VAL A 501 -37.47 -14.99 22.99
C VAL A 501 -36.27 -14.61 22.12
N GLY A 502 -36.41 -14.73 20.79
CA GLY A 502 -35.27 -14.59 19.88
C GLY A 502 -34.26 -15.71 20.10
N ASP A 503 -33.03 -15.35 20.48
CA ASP A 503 -31.96 -16.26 20.90
C ASP A 503 -31.87 -16.41 22.43
N THR A 504 -32.74 -15.73 23.19
CA THR A 504 -32.64 -15.70 24.65
C THR A 504 -33.54 -16.76 25.27
N VAL A 505 -32.92 -17.74 25.94
CA VAL A 505 -33.59 -18.77 26.74
C VAL A 505 -33.61 -18.32 28.20
N THR A 506 -34.79 -18.07 28.74
CA THR A 506 -34.98 -17.81 30.17
C THR A 506 -35.50 -19.06 30.83
N ILE A 507 -34.74 -19.65 31.77
CA ILE A 507 -35.17 -20.77 32.61
C ILE A 507 -35.55 -20.22 33.99
N THR A 508 -36.75 -20.52 34.46
CA THR A 508 -37.22 -20.19 35.81
C THR A 508 -37.27 -21.47 36.63
N ASP A 509 -36.49 -21.55 37.70
CA ASP A 509 -36.49 -22.73 38.56
C ASP A 509 -37.74 -22.83 39.46
N SER A 510 -37.87 -23.94 40.18
CA SER A 510 -38.99 -24.15 41.12
C SER A 510 -39.10 -23.12 42.26
N THR A 511 -38.04 -22.35 42.53
CA THR A 511 -38.02 -21.27 43.54
C THR A 511 -38.42 -19.90 42.95
N GLY A 512 -38.53 -19.81 41.62
CA GLY A 512 -38.80 -18.58 40.89
C GLY A 512 -37.54 -17.79 40.50
N ALA A 513 -36.34 -18.37 40.63
CA ALA A 513 -35.11 -17.74 40.18
C ALA A 513 -34.97 -17.88 38.66
N GLU A 514 -34.63 -16.79 37.98
CA GLU A 514 -34.46 -16.74 36.52
C GLU A 514 -32.99 -16.87 36.14
N PHE A 515 -32.74 -17.69 35.13
CA PHE A 515 -31.45 -17.95 34.52
C PHE A 515 -31.57 -17.60 33.03
N VAL A 516 -30.85 -16.56 32.61
CA VAL A 516 -30.91 -16.04 31.25
C VAL A 516 -29.69 -16.54 30.47
N LEU A 517 -29.95 -17.21 29.35
CA LEU A 517 -28.96 -17.86 28.50
C LEU A 517 -29.17 -17.41 27.05
N THR A 518 -28.10 -17.41 26.27
CA THR A 518 -28.13 -17.26 24.81
C THR A 518 -28.05 -18.64 24.17
N LEU A 519 -28.98 -18.94 23.29
CA LEU A 519 -29.02 -20.14 22.46
C LEU A 519 -28.20 -19.92 21.20
N GLU A 520 -27.18 -20.76 21.00
CA GLU A 520 -26.47 -20.87 19.74
C GLU A 520 -26.78 -22.26 19.15
N VAL A 521 -27.27 -22.32 17.92
CA VAL A 521 -27.65 -23.59 17.27
C VAL A 521 -26.54 -23.98 16.30
N ASN A 522 -25.84 -25.06 16.60
CA ASN A 522 -24.74 -25.56 15.75
C ASN A 522 -25.28 -26.51 14.66
N SER A 523 -26.26 -27.35 14.99
CA SER A 523 -26.98 -28.25 14.07
C SER A 523 -28.34 -28.67 14.66
N GLU A 524 -29.14 -29.45 13.92
CA GLU A 524 -30.40 -30.02 14.43
C GLU A 524 -30.23 -30.87 15.71
N THR A 525 -29.02 -31.41 15.92
CA THR A 525 -28.67 -32.31 17.03
C THR A 525 -27.67 -31.71 17.99
N GLU A 526 -27.17 -30.49 17.78
CA GLU A 526 -26.19 -29.85 18.65
C GLU A 526 -26.53 -28.38 18.87
N ILE A 527 -26.65 -28.00 20.15
CA ILE A 527 -26.90 -26.61 20.55
C ILE A 527 -25.95 -26.22 21.68
N VAL A 528 -25.81 -24.93 21.89
CA VAL A 528 -25.06 -24.33 22.97
C VAL A 528 -25.97 -23.40 23.76
N LEU A 529 -25.95 -23.54 25.08
CA LEU A 529 -26.55 -22.57 25.99
C LEU A 529 -25.43 -21.79 26.68
N ALA A 530 -25.23 -20.55 26.23
CA ALA A 530 -24.19 -19.66 26.72
C ALA A 530 -24.73 -18.66 27.73
N ALA A 531 -23.87 -18.22 28.65
CA ALA A 531 -24.16 -17.13 29.57
C ALA A 531 -22.90 -16.29 29.78
N GLU A 532 -23.12 -14.99 29.93
CA GLU A 532 -22.10 -14.09 30.44
C GLU A 532 -21.79 -14.41 31.91
N VAL A 533 -20.51 -14.29 32.23
CA VAL A 533 -19.99 -14.34 33.60
C VAL A 533 -19.38 -12.97 33.87
N GLU A 534 -19.62 -12.44 35.07
CA GLU A 534 -19.14 -11.11 35.42
C GLU A 534 -17.60 -11.07 35.36
N TYR A 535 -17.07 -10.22 34.47
CA TYR A 535 -15.63 -10.02 34.32
C TYR A 535 -15.12 -9.08 35.41
N LEU A 536 -14.27 -9.59 36.31
CA LEU A 536 -13.83 -8.90 37.53
C LEU A 536 -12.33 -8.58 37.48
N SER A 537 -11.86 -8.03 36.36
CA SER A 537 -10.43 -7.76 36.12
C SER A 537 -9.77 -6.87 37.18
N GLU A 538 -10.53 -6.03 37.87
CA GLU A 538 -10.08 -5.17 38.96
C GLU A 538 -9.70 -5.93 40.23
N LEU A 539 -10.16 -7.18 40.37
CA LEU A 539 -9.81 -8.06 41.48
C LEU A 539 -8.58 -8.93 41.20
N TYR A 540 -8.03 -8.85 39.98
CA TYR A 540 -6.87 -9.63 39.57
C TYR A 540 -5.64 -9.34 40.44
N ASN A 541 -5.08 -10.37 41.05
CA ASN A 541 -3.89 -10.24 41.89
C ASN A 541 -2.60 -10.42 41.09
N TRP A 542 -1.96 -9.30 40.74
CA TRP A 542 -0.66 -9.25 40.05
C TRP A 542 0.51 -9.92 40.77
N THR A 543 0.35 -10.26 42.05
CA THR A 543 1.38 -10.93 42.85
C THR A 543 1.10 -12.41 43.07
N ASP A 544 -0.09 -12.88 42.67
CA ASP A 544 -0.39 -14.30 42.67
C ASP A 544 0.25 -14.99 41.46
N THR A 545 0.67 -16.22 41.68
CA THR A 545 1.24 -17.11 40.65
C THR A 545 0.24 -18.18 40.21
N ASN A 546 -0.91 -18.28 40.86
CA ASN A 546 -1.96 -19.25 40.52
C ASN A 546 -2.91 -18.68 39.47
N TYR A 547 -2.43 -18.66 38.22
CA TYR A 547 -3.20 -18.16 37.08
C TYR A 547 -4.54 -18.91 36.91
N SER A 548 -4.62 -20.20 37.25
CA SER A 548 -5.87 -20.96 37.16
C SER A 548 -6.96 -20.43 38.10
N TYR A 549 -6.58 -19.95 39.29
CA TYR A 549 -7.52 -19.28 40.19
C TYR A 549 -8.01 -17.98 39.58
N GLU A 550 -7.10 -17.13 39.10
CA GLU A 550 -7.44 -15.82 38.52
C GLU A 550 -8.32 -15.96 37.27
N GLU A 551 -7.99 -16.92 36.40
CA GLU A 551 -8.79 -17.30 35.24
C GLU A 551 -10.23 -17.64 35.65
N THR A 552 -10.40 -18.47 36.67
CA THR A 552 -11.71 -18.96 37.13
C THR A 552 -12.50 -17.90 37.89
N ALA A 553 -11.86 -17.21 38.84
CA ALA A 553 -12.51 -16.30 39.77
C ALA A 553 -12.80 -14.93 39.14
N HIS A 554 -11.94 -14.44 38.25
CA HIS A 554 -11.96 -13.04 37.83
C HIS A 554 -11.96 -12.84 36.32
N MET A 555 -11.16 -13.60 35.58
CA MET A 555 -10.89 -13.31 34.16
C MET A 555 -11.80 -14.07 33.18
N SER A 556 -12.61 -15.00 33.67
CA SER A 556 -13.68 -15.64 32.89
C SER A 556 -14.83 -14.67 32.65
N ASN A 557 -15.24 -14.45 31.39
CA ASN A 557 -16.35 -13.55 31.05
C ASN A 557 -17.52 -14.22 30.29
N LYS A 558 -17.33 -15.44 29.81
CA LYS A 558 -18.37 -16.23 29.14
C LYS A 558 -18.22 -17.71 29.52
N MET A 559 -19.34 -18.39 29.71
CA MET A 559 -19.39 -19.85 29.85
C MET A 559 -20.51 -20.44 29.01
N TRP A 560 -20.43 -21.72 28.69
CA TRP A 560 -21.50 -22.38 27.95
C TRP A 560 -21.58 -23.88 28.17
N TYR A 561 -22.79 -24.41 27.97
CA TYR A 561 -23.08 -25.84 27.95
C TYR A 561 -23.21 -26.29 26.50
N ASN A 562 -22.39 -27.26 26.10
CA ASN A 562 -22.51 -27.93 24.81
C ASN A 562 -23.50 -29.07 24.97
N LEU A 563 -24.59 -29.04 24.22
CA LEU A 563 -25.71 -29.97 24.33
C LEU A 563 -25.87 -30.73 23.02
N SER A 564 -26.10 -32.04 23.12
CA SER A 564 -26.29 -32.93 21.96
C SER A 564 -27.49 -33.85 22.12
N LYS A 565 -28.18 -34.19 21.02
CA LYS A 565 -29.35 -35.09 20.99
C LYS A 565 -29.00 -36.56 20.85
#